data_AF-R4W2E9-F1
#
_entry.id   AF-R4W2E9-F1
#
_cell.length_a   1.000
_cell.length_b   1.000
_cell.length_c   1.000
_cell.angle_alpha   90.00
_cell.angle_beta   90.00
_cell.angle_gamma   90.00
#
_symmetry.space_group_name_H-M   'P 1'
#
loop_
_entity.id
_entity.type
_entity.pdbx_description
1 polymer ?
#
loop_
_entity_poly.entity_id
_entity_poly.type
_entity_poly.pdbx_seq_one_letter_code
_entity_poly.pdbx_strand_id
1 'polypeptide(L)' 'MTGYYDLILALIPIALLGIGGALLVAGVPQSVAVSLAGTTAFGMMGHAIFVNGPVETAASTAASTSQTQSSGSTAIQAD' A
#
# COMPACT_ATOMS: atom_id res chain seq x y z
N MET A 1 -4.61 6.66 12.29
CA MET A 1 -4.33 7.32 11.01
C MET A 1 -4.59 6.31 9.90
N THR A 2 -5.86 6.04 9.58
CA THR A 2 -6.17 5.21 8.41
C THR A 2 -6.16 6.12 7.19
N GLY A 3 -5.10 6.03 6.38
CA GLY A 3 -4.92 6.86 5.19
C GLY A 3 -5.66 6.30 3.97
N TYR A 4 -5.67 7.08 2.89
CA TYR A 4 -6.19 6.65 1.58
C TYR A 4 -5.61 5.29 1.12
N TYR A 5 -4.34 5.02 1.45
CA TYR A 5 -3.66 3.76 1.14
C TYR A 5 -4.17 2.55 1.93
N ASP A 6 -4.62 2.73 3.18
CA ASP A 6 -5.24 1.64 3.95
C ASP A 6 -6.55 1.19 3.33
N LEU A 7 -7.32 2.12 2.74
CA LEU A 7 -8.55 1.80 2.02
C LEU A 7 -8.24 0.99 0.76
N ILE A 8 -7.26 1.39 -0.03
CA ILE A 8 -6.86 0.66 -1.25
C ILE A 8 -6.35 -0.74 -0.89
N LEU A 9 -5.56 -0.84 0.19
CA LEU A 9 -5.05 -2.12 0.68
C LEU A 9 -6.19 -3.03 1.17
N ALA A 10 -7.26 -2.48 1.74
CA ALA A 10 -8.46 -3.23 2.12
C ALA A 10 -9.36 -3.57 0.93
N LEU A 11 -9.40 -2.73 -0.12
CA LEU A 11 -10.21 -2.97 -1.32
C LEU A 11 -9.72 -4.15 -2.16
N ILE A 12 -8.42 -4.45 -2.19
CA ILE A 12 -7.86 -5.58 -2.95
C ILE A 12 -8.37 -6.95 -2.45
N PRO A 13 -8.24 -7.31 -1.15
CA PRO A 13 -8.76 -8.58 -0.65
C PRO A 13 -10.29 -8.60 -0.68
N ILE A 14 -10.97 -7.47 -0.45
CA ILE A 14 -12.44 -7.37 -0.58
C ILE A 14 -12.88 -7.65 -2.02
N ALA A 15 -12.18 -7.12 -3.02
CA ALA A 15 -12.50 -7.36 -4.42
C ALA A 15 -12.28 -8.84 -4.78
N LEU A 16 -11.16 -9.43 -4.39
CA LEU A 16 -10.90 -10.85 -4.66
C LEU A 16 -11.92 -11.76 -3.99
N LEU A 17 -12.14 -11.59 -2.69
CA LEU A 17 -13.01 -12.48 -1.91
C LEU A 17 -14.49 -12.22 -2.19
N GLY A 18 -14.88 -10.96 -2.33
CA GLY A 18 -16.25 -10.56 -2.61
C GLY A 18 -16.69 -10.95 -4.01
N ILE A 19 -15.94 -10.55 -5.03
CA ILE A 19 -16.28 -10.85 -6.43
C ILE A 19 -16.06 -12.34 -6.69
N GLY A 20 -14.88 -12.88 -6.38
CA GLY A 20 -14.59 -14.30 -6.58
C GLY A 20 -15.58 -15.21 -5.83
N GLY A 21 -15.87 -14.90 -4.57
CA GLY A 21 -16.85 -15.63 -3.76
C GLY A 21 -18.27 -15.54 -4.32
N ALA A 22 -18.71 -14.36 -4.74
CA ALA A 22 -20.04 -14.19 -5.34
C ALA A 22 -20.18 -14.99 -6.64
N LEU A 23 -19.15 -15.00 -7.50
CA LEU A 23 -19.15 -15.79 -8.73
C LEU A 23 -19.17 -17.30 -8.44
N LEU A 24 -18.42 -17.75 -7.42
CA LEU A 24 -18.45 -19.15 -6.99
C LEU A 24 -19.84 -19.56 -6.49
N VAL A 25 -20.50 -18.73 -5.67
CA VAL A 25 -21.88 -18.96 -5.21
C VAL A 25 -22.86 -18.96 -6.38
N ALA A 26 -22.62 -18.13 -7.39
CA ALA A 26 -23.41 -18.11 -8.63
C ALA A 26 -23.15 -19.33 -9.55
N GLY A 27 -22.27 -20.25 -9.17
CA GLY A 27 -21.98 -21.47 -9.93
C GLY A 27 -20.97 -21.29 -11.07
N VAL A 28 -20.25 -20.16 -11.10
CA VAL A 28 -19.20 -19.93 -12.09
C VAL A 28 -17.99 -20.82 -11.78
N PRO A 29 -17.36 -21.43 -12.80
CA PRO A 29 -16.17 -22.25 -12.58
C PRO A 29 -15.06 -21.47 -11.87
N GLN A 30 -14.40 -22.11 -10.89
CA GLN A 30 -13.40 -21.45 -10.06
C GLN A 30 -12.29 -20.76 -10.86
N SER A 31 -11.81 -21.41 -11.93
CA SER A 31 -10.79 -20.82 -12.81
C SER A 31 -11.25 -19.50 -13.43
N VAL A 32 -12.52 -19.42 -13.85
CA VAL A 32 -13.10 -18.21 -14.45
C VAL A 32 -13.36 -17.14 -13.39
N ALA A 33 -13.87 -17.53 -12.23
CA ALA A 33 -14.13 -16.63 -11.11
C ALA A 33 -12.83 -15.95 -10.63
N VAL A 34 -11.74 -16.71 -10.49
CA VAL A 34 -10.43 -16.19 -10.09
C VAL A 34 -9.87 -15.24 -11.15
N SER A 35 -9.98 -15.57 -12.45
CA SER A 35 -9.53 -14.68 -13.53
C SER A 35 -10.31 -13.36 -13.57
N LEU A 36 -11.64 -13.38 -13.38
CA LEU A 36 -12.47 -12.17 -13.33
C LEU A 36 -12.21 -11.30 -12.09
N ALA A 37 -12.08 -11.94 -10.93
CA ALA A 37 -11.77 -11.23 -9.69
C ALA A 37 -10.37 -10.59 -9.76
N GLY A 38 -9.39 -11.33 -10.29
CA GLY A 38 -8.02 -10.84 -10.48
C GLY A 38 -7.91 -9.67 -11.46
N THR A 39 -8.62 -9.74 -12.60
CA THR A 39 -8.65 -8.62 -13.56
C THR A 39 -9.32 -7.37 -12.97
N THR A 40 -10.36 -7.55 -12.15
CA THR A 40 -11.01 -6.43 -11.45
C THR A 40 -10.06 -5.79 -10.43
N ALA A 41 -9.32 -6.59 -9.66
CA ALA A 41 -8.32 -6.09 -8.72
C ALA A 41 -7.18 -5.35 -9.42
N PHE A 42 -6.68 -5.87 -10.56
CA PHE A 42 -5.71 -5.18 -11.40
C PHE A 42 -6.25 -3.85 -11.95
N GLY A 43 -7.52 -3.81 -12.36
CA GLY A 43 -8.20 -2.59 -12.80
C GLY A 43 -8.30 -1.55 -11.70
N MET A 44 -8.62 -1.95 -10.46
CA MET A 44 -8.59 -1.05 -9.30
C MET A 44 -7.19 -0.52 -9.03
N MET A 45 -6.17 -1.39 -9.10
CA MET A 45 -4.78 -0.97 -8.91
C MET A 45 -4.35 0.02 -9.99
N GLY A 46 -4.69 -0.24 -11.25
CA GLY A 46 -4.47 0.68 -12.37
C GLY A 46 -5.21 2.00 -12.15
N HIS A 47 -6.50 1.97 -11.79
CA HIS A 47 -7.25 3.19 -11.51
C HIS A 47 -6.62 4.00 -10.37
N ALA A 48 -6.16 3.36 -9.30
CA ALA A 48 -5.47 4.03 -8.20
C ALA A 48 -4.16 4.70 -8.66
N ILE A 49 -3.37 4.04 -9.51
CA ILE A 49 -2.11 4.58 -10.03
C ILE A 49 -2.33 5.71 -11.04
N PHE A 50 -3.37 5.65 -11.85
CA PHE A 50 -3.63 6.65 -12.89
C PHE A 50 -4.47 7.85 -12.39
N VAL A 51 -5.36 7.64 -11.41
CA VAL A 51 -6.18 8.71 -10.83
C VAL A 51 -5.51 9.36 -9.63
N ASN A 52 -4.80 8.59 -8.81
CA ASN A 52 -3.90 9.10 -7.79
C ASN A 52 -2.46 8.83 -8.21
N GLY A 53 -2.04 9.47 -9.32
CA GLY A 53 -0.68 9.50 -9.84
C GLY A 53 0.36 9.54 -8.71
N PRO A 54 1.51 8.85 -8.85
CA PRO A 54 2.42 8.54 -7.74
C PRO A 54 2.60 9.76 -6.85
N VAL A 55 1.92 9.75 -5.71
CA VAL A 55 2.14 10.79 -4.72
C VAL A 55 3.54 10.53 -4.19
N GLU A 56 4.47 11.40 -4.55
CA GLU A 56 5.76 11.50 -3.89
C GLU A 56 5.46 11.69 -2.40
N THR A 57 5.38 10.59 -1.64
CA THR A 57 5.40 10.67 -0.19
C THR A 57 6.86 10.82 0.21
N ALA A 58 7.42 11.99 -0.11
CA ALA A 58 8.50 12.58 0.64
C ALA A 58 7.97 12.95 2.04
N ALA A 59 7.64 11.95 2.85
CA ALA A 59 7.28 12.12 4.25
C ALA A 59 7.35 10.79 5.03
N SER A 60 8.50 10.10 4.94
CA SER A 60 9.10 9.49 6.12
C SER A 60 10.38 10.26 6.50
N THR A 61 10.28 11.60 6.50
CA THR A 61 11.13 12.45 7.33
C THR A 61 10.43 12.63 8.68
N ALA A 62 10.56 11.63 9.55
CA ALA A 62 10.55 11.84 10.99
C ALA A 62 11.17 10.62 11.70
N ALA A 63 12.21 10.88 12.48
CA ALA A 63 12.55 10.15 13.71
C ALA A 63 13.55 8.97 13.69
N SER A 64 14.57 8.96 12.83
CA SER A 64 15.83 8.23 13.14
C SER A 64 17.13 9.06 13.03
N THR A 65 17.08 10.31 12.57
CA THR A 65 18.27 11.19 12.47
C THR A 65 18.34 12.24 13.59
N SER A 66 17.66 12.00 14.72
CA SER A 66 17.75 12.87 15.91
C SER A 66 18.30 12.14 17.15
N GLN A 67 18.88 10.95 16.97
CA GLN A 67 19.62 10.28 18.02
C GLN A 67 21.10 10.22 17.64
N THR A 68 21.88 11.08 18.31
CA THR A 68 23.32 10.92 18.55
C THR A 68 24.31 11.51 17.52
N GLN A 69 24.00 12.68 16.96
CA GLN A 69 25.02 13.69 16.59
C GLN A 69 24.96 14.83 17.63
N SER A 70 25.29 14.55 18.89
CA SER A 70 25.40 15.59 19.93
C SER A 70 26.39 15.27 21.07
N SER A 71 27.05 14.11 21.04
CA SER A 71 27.99 13.71 22.10
C SER A 71 29.23 13.08 21.48
N GLY A 72 30.15 13.90 20.95
CA GLY A 72 31.43 13.37 20.45
C GLY A 72 32.39 14.36 19.80
N SER A 73 31.93 15.53 19.34
CA SER A 73 32.79 16.48 18.60
C SER A 73 33.40 17.61 19.44
N THR A 74 33.49 17.47 20.77
CA THR A 74 34.01 18.54 21.67
C THR A 74 35.25 18.11 22.48
N ALA A 75 35.90 16.98 22.18
CA ALA A 75 37.07 16.52 22.95
C ALA A 75 38.39 16.47 22.17
N ILE A 76 38.50 17.16 21.02
CA ILE A 76 39.74 17.18 20.20
C ILE A 76 40.25 18.61 19.96
N GLN A 77 39.93 19.56 20.85
CA GLN A 77 40.52 20.90 20.76
C GLN A 77 40.58 21.63 22.10
N ALA A 78 41.64 21.35 22.88
CA ALA A 78 42.27 22.30 23.78
C ALA A 78 43.67 21.80 24.15
N ASP A 79 44.68 22.53 23.63
CA ASP A 79 46.08 22.67 24.07
C ASP A 79 46.96 21.43 24.24
#